data_AF-A0AAX1JJ79-F1
#
_entry.id   AF-A0AAX1JJ79-F1
#
_cell.length_a   1.000
_cell.length_b   1.000
_cell.length_c   1.000
_cell.angle_alpha   90.00
_cell.angle_beta   90.00
_cell.angle_gamma   90.00
#
_symmetry.space_group_name_H-M   'P 1'
#
loop_
_entity.id
_entity.type
_entity.pdbx_description
1 polymer ?
#
loop_
_entity_poly.entity_id
_entity_poly.type
_entity_poly.pdbx_seq_one_letter_code
_entity_poly.pdbx_strand_id
1 'polypeptide(L)' 'MLDYFLKIRPRTSREIASRHLKQYTLSDDPNRYGIALPSEEKYMQVLALSYEQLNSALLDGMPESITSKVPLWIQ' A
#
# COMPACT_ATOMS: atom_id res chain seq x y z
N MET A 1 10.37 -4.56 11.86
CA MET A 1 10.17 -3.59 10.75
C MET A 1 11.36 -3.57 9.79
N LEU A 2 12.55 -3.13 10.24
CA LEU A 2 13.75 -3.02 9.39
C LEU A 2 14.13 -4.33 8.69
N ASP A 3 14.18 -5.45 9.41
CA ASP A 3 14.55 -6.74 8.82
C ASP A 3 13.53 -7.24 7.80
N TYR A 4 12.24 -7.00 8.04
CA TYR A 4 11.18 -7.29 7.07
C TYR A 4 11.35 -6.42 5.81
N PHE A 5 11.60 -5.12 5.98
CA PHE A 5 11.83 -4.20 4.86
C PHE A 5 13.06 -4.60 4.03
N LEU A 6 14.16 -4.98 4.68
CA LEU A 6 15.37 -5.46 3.99
C LEU A 6 15.16 -6.82 3.32
N LYS A 7 14.27 -7.67 3.84
CA LYS A 7 13.88 -8.92 3.17
C LYS A 7 13.16 -8.66 1.85
N ILE A 8 12.25 -7.67 1.80
CA ILE A 8 11.50 -7.34 0.59
C ILE A 8 12.27 -6.42 -0.38
N ARG A 9 13.24 -5.64 0.14
CA ARG A 9 14.13 -4.77 -0.65
C ARG A 9 15.59 -4.97 -0.25
N PRO A 10 16.22 -6.10 -0.65
CA PRO A 10 17.57 -6.46 -0.21
C PRO A 10 18.66 -5.54 -0.75
N ARG A 11 18.37 -4.75 -1.78
CA ARG A 11 19.31 -3.76 -2.35
C ARG A 11 19.37 -2.45 -1.58
N THR A 12 18.45 -2.22 -0.62
CA THR A 12 18.50 -1.01 0.19
C THR A 12 19.59 -1.15 1.24
N SER A 13 20.45 -0.13 1.37
CA SER A 13 21.45 -0.08 2.45
C SER A 13 20.75 -0.17 3.81
N ARG A 14 21.19 -1.13 4.65
CA ARG A 14 20.68 -1.30 6.01
C ARG A 14 20.83 -0.03 6.83
N GLU A 15 21.94 0.69 6.67
CA GLU A 15 22.18 1.95 7.36
C GLU A 15 21.14 3.00 6.95
N ILE A 16 20.91 3.18 5.64
CA ILE A 16 19.91 4.12 5.12
C ILE A 16 18.51 3.74 5.63
N ALA A 17 18.14 2.47 5.54
CA ALA A 17 16.85 2.02 6.03
C ALA A 17 16.71 2.23 7.54
N SER A 18 17.75 1.96 8.34
CA SER A 18 17.69 2.15 9.80
C SER A 18 17.49 3.60 10.21
N ARG A 19 18.04 4.57 9.46
CA ARG A 19 17.95 6.00 9.78
C ARG A 19 16.69 6.66 9.24
N HIS A 20 16.14 6.16 8.14
CA HIS A 20 15.15 6.89 7.35
C HIS A 20 13.82 6.17 7.18
N LEU A 21 13.72 4.88 7.50
CA LEU A 21 12.46 4.16 7.41
C LEU A 21 11.46 4.73 8.43
N LYS A 22 10.33 5.20 7.92
CA LYS A 22 9.21 5.67 8.75
C LYS A 22 8.05 4.68 8.64
N GLN A 23 7.32 4.52 9.74
CA GLN A 23 6.06 3.81 9.78
C GLN A 23 4.92 4.81 9.98
N TYR A 24 3.88 4.68 9.18
CA TYR A 24 2.64 5.44 9.26
C TYR A 24 1.55 4.50 9.68
N THR A 25 0.85 4.85 10.75
CA THR A 25 -0.19 4.02 11.34
C THR A 25 -1.51 4.78 11.29
N LEU A 26 -2.60 4.09 10.95
CA LEU A 26 -3.93 4.67 11.02
C LEU A 26 -4.30 4.98 12.47
N SER A 27 -4.87 6.16 12.72
CA SER A 27 -5.17 6.60 14.09
C SER A 27 -6.27 5.78 14.77
N ASP A 28 -7.15 5.15 14.00
CA ASP A 28 -8.28 4.33 14.45
C ASP A 28 -7.93 2.83 14.57
N ASP A 29 -6.94 2.33 13.81
CA ASP A 29 -6.47 0.95 13.86
C ASP A 29 -4.93 0.86 13.81
N PRO A 30 -4.27 0.68 14.97
CA PRO A 30 -2.81 0.59 15.05
C PRO A 30 -2.19 -0.59 14.28
N ASN A 31 -2.99 -1.61 13.95
CA ASN A 31 -2.53 -2.77 13.21
C ASN A 31 -2.48 -2.51 11.70
N ARG A 32 -3.10 -1.42 11.22
CA ARG A 32 -3.02 -0.97 9.83
C ARG A 32 -1.94 0.07 9.67
N TYR A 33 -0.87 -0.30 8.99
CA TYR A 33 0.28 0.56 8.81
C TYR A 33 0.92 0.44 7.43
N GLY A 34 1.55 1.52 6.99
CA GLY A 34 2.44 1.56 5.83
C GLY A 34 3.86 1.90 6.28
N ILE A 35 4.86 1.42 5.53
CA ILE A 35 6.27 1.77 5.74
C ILE A 35 6.83 2.43 4.49
N ALA A 36 7.59 3.51 4.66
CA ALA A 36 8.14 4.27 3.53
C ALA A 36 9.53 4.83 3.84
N LEU A 37 10.36 4.94 2.81
CA LEU A 37 11.50 5.85 2.84
C LEU A 37 11.03 7.31 2.61
N PRO A 38 11.76 8.33 3.08
CA PRO A 38 11.34 9.74 2.94
C PRO A 38 11.19 10.18 1.49
N SER A 39 11.98 9.62 0.57
CA SER A 39 11.86 9.87 -0.87
C SER A 39 10.57 9.31 -1.47
N GLU A 40 10.03 8.24 -0.89
CA GLU A 40 8.82 7.54 -1.33
C GLU A 40 7.56 8.11 -0.65
N GLU A 41 7.71 8.76 0.51
CA GLU A 41 6.62 9.36 1.30
C GLU A 41 5.71 10.27 0.47
N LYS A 42 6.28 11.14 -0.37
CA LYS A 42 5.51 12.06 -1.23
C LYS A 42 4.62 11.38 -2.28
N TYR A 43 4.85 10.09 -2.54
CA TYR A 43 4.09 9.29 -3.48
C TYR A 43 3.16 8.30 -2.79
N MET A 44 3.13 8.27 -1.45
CA MET A 44 2.27 7.38 -0.70
C MET A 44 0.97 8.09 -0.31
N GLN A 45 -0.14 7.41 -0.59
CA GLN A 45 -1.45 7.70 0.00
C GLN A 45 -1.91 6.45 0.73
N VAL A 46 -2.19 6.58 2.03
CA VAL A 46 -2.79 5.50 2.81
C VAL A 46 -4.30 5.65 2.70
N LEU A 47 -4.94 4.73 1.98
CA LEU A 47 -6.40 4.67 1.91
C LEU A 47 -6.91 3.84 3.09
N ALA A 48 -7.75 4.43 3.94
CA ALA A 48 -8.42 3.73 5.03
C ALA A 48 -9.61 2.87 4.51
N LEU A 49 -9.40 2.14 3.42
CA LEU A 49 -10.40 1.31 2.76
C LEU A 49 -9.97 -0.16 2.84
N SER A 50 -10.93 -1.06 3.00
CA SER A 50 -10.72 -2.47 2.69
C SER A 50 -10.51 -2.66 1.17
N TYR A 51 -9.96 -3.80 0.76
CA TYR A 51 -9.85 -4.11 -0.67
C TYR A 51 -11.21 -4.12 -1.39
N GLU A 52 -12.27 -4.57 -0.71
CA GLU A 52 -13.63 -4.54 -1.25
C GLU A 52 -14.13 -3.10 -1.43
N GLN A 53 -13.93 -2.24 -0.44
CA GLN A 53 -14.30 -0.83 -0.52
C GLN A 53 -13.51 -0.10 -1.61
N LEU A 54 -12.21 -0.39 -1.73
CA LEU A 54 -11.36 0.16 -2.79
C LEU A 54 -11.84 -0.31 -4.17
N ASN A 55 -12.11 -1.60 -4.35
CA ASN A 55 -12.63 -2.13 -5.61
C ASN A 55 -13.98 -1.49 -5.97
N SER A 56 -14.91 -1.38 -5.01
CA SER A 56 -16.18 -0.71 -5.26
C SER A 56 -15.99 0.74 -5.67
N ALA A 57 -15.10 1.49 -5.00
CA ALA A 57 -14.83 2.89 -5.33
C ALA A 57 -14.15 3.06 -6.70
N LEU A 58 -13.29 2.12 -7.09
CA LEU A 58 -12.64 2.13 -8.41
C LEU A 58 -13.62 1.76 -9.53
N LEU A 59 -14.57 0.87 -9.27
CA LEU A 59 -15.53 0.41 -10.27
C LEU A 59 -16.76 1.31 -10.39
N ASP A 60 -17.03 2.15 -9.40
CA ASP A 60 -18.11 3.13 -9.44
C ASP A 60 -17.94 4.09 -10.63
N GLY A 61 -18.99 4.22 -11.44
CA GLY A 61 -18.97 5.03 -12.67
C GLY A 61 -18.20 4.43 -13.86
N MET A 62 -17.60 3.24 -13.73
CA MET A 62 -16.97 2.58 -14.89
C MET A 62 -18.00 1.94 -15.83
N PRO A 63 -17.74 1.90 -17.15
CA PRO A 63 -18.62 1.22 -18.10
C PRO A 63 -18.74 -0.28 -17.82
N GLU A 64 -19.90 -0.86 -18.10
CA GLU A 64 -20.16 -2.30 -17.96
C GLU A 64 -19.18 -3.17 -18.75
N SER A 65 -18.71 -2.69 -19.90
CA SER A 65 -17.71 -3.37 -20.74
C SER A 65 -16.34 -3.55 -20.05
N ILE A 66 -16.08 -2.78 -18.99
CA ILE A 66 -14.90 -2.88 -18.13
C ILE A 66 -15.22 -3.69 -16.88
N THR A 67 -16.29 -3.35 -16.15
CA THR A 67 -16.61 -3.99 -14.87
C THR A 67 -16.94 -5.48 -15.02
N SER A 68 -17.55 -5.89 -16.14
CA SER A 68 -17.83 -7.31 -16.47
C SER A 68 -16.58 -8.19 -16.61
N LYS A 69 -15.40 -7.60 -16.82
CA LYS A 69 -14.13 -8.34 -16.97
C LYS A 69 -13.39 -8.55 -15.66
N VAL A 70 -13.72 -7.80 -14.61
CA VAL A 70 -13.04 -7.87 -13.32
C VAL A 70 -13.09 -9.28 -12.69
N PRO A 71 -14.23 -10.03 -12.73
CA PRO A 71 -14.27 -11.40 -12.23
C PRO A 71 -13.32 -12.37 -12.95
N LEU A 72 -12.94 -12.06 -14.20
CA LEU A 72 -12.03 -12.88 -15.01
C LEU A 72 -10.54 -12.64 -14.67
N TRP A 73 -10.21 -11.56 -13.97
CA TRP A 73 -8.82 -11.21 -13.61
C TRP A 73 -8.37 -11.74 -12.26
N ILE A 74 -9.31 -12.26 -11.46
CA ILE A 74 -9.08 -12.76 -10.11
C ILE A 74 -8.83 -14.30 -10.13
N GLN A 75 -8.70 -14.90 -11.32
CA GLN A 75 -8.27 -16.29 -11.52
C GLN A 75 -6.74 -16.42 -11.55
#